data_AF-A0A955CI43-F1
#
_entry.id   AF-A0A955CI43-F1
#
_cell.length_a   1.000
_cell.length_b   1.000
_cell.length_c   1.000
_cell.angle_alpha   90.00
_cell.angle_beta   90.00
_cell.angle_gamma   90.00
#
_symmetry.space_group_name_H-M   'P 1'
#
loop_
_entity.id
_entity.type
_entity.pdbx_description
1 polymer ?
#
loop_
_entity_poly.entity_id
_entity_poly.type
_entity_poly.pdbx_seq_one_letter_code
_entity_poly.pdbx_strand_id
1 'polypeptide(L)'
;MTRIPLSPEDRQSQTLEQRLDMSTAEIGLSVRTTNCLEDRGIFTVRDLLNCTRKDLLSISNFGEKTLEEVYKALATVGFTRQEGPARSNKAR
;
A
#
# COMPACT_ATOMS: atom_id res chain seq x y z
N MET A 1 27.24 -3.81 -27.97
CA MET A 1 25.89 -3.64 -27.42
C MET A 1 25.87 -4.32 -26.07
N THR A 2 25.95 -3.56 -24.99
CA THR A 2 26.18 -4.04 -23.63
C THR A 2 25.01 -4.92 -23.19
N ARG A 3 25.24 -6.24 -23.07
CA ARG A 3 24.33 -7.16 -22.36
C ARG A 3 24.47 -6.84 -20.88
N ILE A 4 23.59 -5.97 -20.38
CA ILE A 4 23.47 -5.72 -18.95
C ILE A 4 22.92 -7.02 -18.35
N PRO A 5 23.66 -7.71 -17.46
CA PRO A 5 23.08 -8.78 -16.68
C PRO A 5 22.07 -8.14 -15.72
N LEU A 6 20.79 -8.45 -15.91
CA LEU A 6 19.74 -8.13 -14.94
C LEU A 6 20.17 -8.79 -13.62
N SER A 7 20.48 -7.95 -12.64
CA SER A 7 20.91 -8.40 -11.31
C SER A 7 19.75 -9.18 -10.67
N PRO A 8 19.98 -10.25 -9.89
CA PRO A 8 18.91 -10.99 -9.23
C PRO A 8 17.98 -10.14 -8.36
N GLU A 9 18.42 -8.94 -7.95
CA GLU A 9 17.64 -7.96 -7.21
C GLU A 9 16.46 -7.41 -8.03
N ASP A 10 16.59 -7.26 -9.35
CA ASP A 10 15.52 -6.74 -10.23
C ASP A 10 14.29 -7.67 -10.29
N ARG A 11 14.49 -8.99 -10.14
CA ARG A 11 13.38 -9.96 -10.10
C ARG A 11 12.49 -9.78 -8.87
N GLN A 12 13.08 -9.37 -7.75
CA GLN A 12 12.35 -9.10 -6.52
C GLN A 12 11.60 -7.75 -6.62
N SER A 13 12.21 -6.75 -7.26
CA SER A 13 11.60 -5.46 -7.54
C SER A 13 10.35 -5.62 -8.40
N GLN A 14 10.44 -6.37 -9.51
CA GLN A 14 9.30 -6.56 -10.42
C GLN A 14 8.12 -7.26 -9.75
N THR A 15 8.39 -8.25 -8.89
CA THR A 15 7.32 -8.95 -8.17
C THR A 15 6.68 -8.09 -7.09
N LEU A 16 7.42 -7.16 -6.48
CA LEU A 16 6.85 -6.17 -5.56
C LEU A 16 6.02 -5.12 -6.32
N GLU A 17 6.51 -4.59 -7.43
CA GLU A 17 5.79 -3.62 -8.26
C GLU A 17 4.44 -4.18 -8.72
N GLN A 18 4.41 -5.42 -9.20
CA GLN A 18 3.16 -6.10 -9.56
C GLN A 18 2.15 -6.15 -8.41
N ARG A 19 2.63 -6.33 -7.16
CA ARG A 19 1.78 -6.36 -5.98
C ARG A 19 1.35 -4.97 -5.51
N LEU A 20 2.14 -3.93 -5.81
CA LEU A 20 1.79 -2.52 -5.53
C LEU A 20 0.69 -2.01 -6.46
N ASP A 21 0.68 -2.48 -7.70
CA ASP A 21 -0.35 -2.15 -8.70
C ASP A 21 -1.65 -2.96 -8.51
N MET A 22 -1.70 -3.91 -7.57
CA MET A 22 -2.96 -4.59 -7.20
C MET A 22 -3.96 -3.60 -6.63
N SER A 23 -5.23 -3.82 -6.97
CA SER A 23 -6.33 -2.98 -6.49
C SER A 23 -6.73 -3.30 -5.06
N THR A 24 -7.22 -2.30 -4.34
CA THR A 24 -7.77 -2.44 -2.97
C THR A 24 -8.93 -3.46 -2.91
N ALA A 25 -9.66 -3.62 -4.02
CA ALA A 25 -10.67 -4.66 -4.19
C ALA A 25 -10.09 -6.09 -4.30
N GLU A 26 -8.90 -6.26 -4.87
CA GLU A 26 -8.28 -7.59 -5.08
C GLU A 26 -7.59 -8.13 -3.84
N ILE A 27 -7.11 -7.25 -2.97
CA ILE A 27 -6.40 -7.62 -1.73
C ILE A 27 -7.35 -8.08 -0.60
N GLY A 28 -8.66 -8.15 -0.88
CA GLY A 28 -9.65 -8.70 0.03
C GLY A 28 -10.16 -7.73 1.09
N LEU A 29 -10.21 -6.42 0.78
CA LEU A 29 -10.85 -5.44 1.65
C LEU A 29 -12.38 -5.56 1.60
N SER A 30 -13.02 -5.20 2.71
CA SER A 30 -14.48 -5.08 2.74
C SER A 30 -14.95 -4.01 1.75
N VAL A 31 -16.11 -4.22 1.12
CA VAL A 31 -16.75 -3.25 0.21
C VAL A 31 -16.85 -1.87 0.85
N ARG A 32 -17.09 -1.80 2.17
CA ARG A 32 -17.12 -0.53 2.93
C ARG A 32 -15.77 0.18 2.89
N THR A 33 -14.71 -0.56 3.16
CA THR A 33 -13.33 -0.07 3.20
C THR A 33 -12.87 0.34 1.80
N THR A 34 -13.16 -0.48 0.78
CA THR A 34 -12.87 -0.16 -0.62
C THR A 34 -13.56 1.12 -1.05
N ASN A 35 -14.88 1.25 -0.84
CA ASN A 35 -15.61 2.47 -1.23
C ASN A 35 -15.09 3.73 -0.53
N CYS A 36 -14.69 3.64 0.75
CA CYS A 36 -14.08 4.78 1.46
C CYS A 36 -12.72 5.18 0.89
N LEU A 37 -11.94 4.21 0.43
CA LEU A 37 -10.64 4.45 -0.19
C LEU A 37 -10.81 5.02 -1.61
N GLU A 38 -11.74 4.48 -2.40
CA GLU A 38 -12.07 4.96 -3.75
C GLU A 38 -12.57 6.41 -3.77
N ASP A 39 -13.38 6.81 -2.78
CA ASP A 39 -13.84 8.20 -2.62
C ASP A 39 -12.67 9.19 -2.41
N ARG A 40 -11.59 8.71 -1.80
CA ARG A 40 -10.32 9.42 -1.63
C ARG A 40 -9.40 9.36 -2.84
N GLY A 41 -9.75 8.58 -3.87
CA GLY A 41 -8.91 8.31 -5.03
C GLY A 41 -7.87 7.21 -4.81
N ILE A 42 -8.02 6.38 -3.77
CA ILE A 42 -7.11 5.29 -3.43
C ILE A 42 -7.68 3.98 -4.00
N PHE A 43 -7.24 3.63 -5.20
CA PHE A 43 -7.67 2.40 -5.89
C PHE A 43 -6.66 1.27 -5.76
N THR A 44 -5.39 1.58 -5.48
CA THR A 44 -4.28 0.62 -5.51
C THR A 44 -3.58 0.49 -4.16
N VAL A 45 -2.87 -0.63 -3.96
CA VAL A 45 -1.97 -0.83 -2.81
C VAL A 45 -0.90 0.27 -2.77
N ARG A 46 -0.41 0.70 -3.93
CA ARG A 46 0.56 1.81 -4.06
C ARG A 46 0.02 3.10 -3.45
N ASP A 47 -1.18 3.52 -3.82
CA ASP A 47 -1.80 4.72 -3.25
C ASP A 47 -2.04 4.57 -1.75
N LEU A 48 -2.48 3.38 -1.31
CA LEU A 48 -2.74 3.09 0.09
C LEU A 48 -1.46 3.19 0.94
N LEU A 49 -0.32 2.75 0.40
CA LEU A 49 1.00 2.90 1.03
C LEU A 49 1.49 4.35 1.03
N ASN A 50 1.11 5.14 0.03
CA ASN A 50 1.44 6.55 -0.05
C ASN A 50 0.62 7.41 0.93
N CYS A 51 -0.56 6.94 1.34
CA CYS A 51 -1.40 7.60 2.34
C CYS A 51 -0.93 7.37 3.79
N THR A 52 -1.05 8.40 4.63
CA THR A 52 -0.68 8.31 6.06
C THR A 52 -1.84 7.85 6.95
N ARG A 53 -1.55 7.34 8.17
CA ARG A 53 -2.58 6.83 9.09
C ARG A 53 -3.55 7.95 9.46
N LYS A 54 -3.00 9.15 9.67
CA LYS A 54 -3.77 10.37 9.90
C LYS A 54 -4.70 10.68 8.73
N ASP A 55 -4.22 10.46 7.50
CA ASP A 55 -5.01 10.71 6.31
C ASP A 55 -6.19 9.75 6.18
N LEU A 56 -5.94 8.46 6.46
CA LEU A 56 -6.98 7.43 6.49
C LEU A 56 -7.99 7.67 7.64
N LEU A 57 -7.52 7.98 8.85
CA LEU A 57 -8.38 8.33 9.99
C LEU A 57 -9.15 9.64 9.79
N SER A 58 -8.72 10.50 8.87
CA SER A 58 -9.45 11.72 8.52
C SER A 58 -10.63 11.44 7.56
N ILE A 59 -10.75 10.24 7.00
CA ILE A 59 -11.86 9.88 6.11
C ILE A 59 -13.12 9.68 6.97
N SER A 60 -14.19 10.39 6.63
CA SER A 60 -15.50 10.16 7.25
C SER A 60 -15.92 8.71 6.99
N ASN A 61 -16.21 7.96 8.06
CA ASN A 61 -16.47 6.51 8.07
C ASN A 61 -15.24 5.58 8.10
N PHE A 62 -14.03 6.09 8.27
CA PHE A 62 -12.86 5.28 8.62
C PHE A 62 -12.74 5.13 10.14
N GLY A 63 -12.91 3.90 10.63
CA GLY A 63 -12.68 3.56 12.03
C GLY A 63 -11.45 2.68 12.24
N GLU A 64 -11.18 2.33 13.49
CA GLU A 64 -10.11 1.39 13.85
C GLU A 64 -10.27 0.03 13.13
N LYS A 65 -11.51 -0.47 13.00
CA LYS A 65 -11.81 -1.70 12.26
C LYS A 65 -11.40 -1.62 10.78
N THR A 66 -11.85 -0.59 10.08
CA THR A 66 -11.53 -0.34 8.66
C THR A 66 -10.03 -0.20 8.46
N LEU A 67 -9.37 0.48 9.39
CA LEU A 67 -7.94 0.67 9.40
C LEU A 67 -7.18 -0.65 9.60
N GLU A 68 -7.63 -1.48 10.54
CA GLU A 68 -7.05 -2.80 10.79
C GLU A 68 -7.22 -3.74 9.59
N GLU A 69 -8.37 -3.71 8.90
CA GLU A 69 -8.56 -4.43 7.63
C GLU A 69 -7.54 -4.02 6.57
N VAL A 70 -7.28 -2.71 6.42
CA VAL A 70 -6.22 -2.20 5.53
C VAL A 70 -4.86 -2.76 5.90
N TYR A 71 -4.47 -2.69 7.17
CA TYR A 71 -3.18 -3.23 7.62
C TYR A 71 -3.08 -4.74 7.38
N LYS A 72 -4.17 -5.48 7.60
CA LYS A 72 -4.22 -6.94 7.41
C LYS A 72 -4.15 -7.33 5.94
N ALA A 73 -4.83 -6.59 5.06
CA ALA A 73 -4.76 -6.78 3.61
C ALA A 73 -3.32 -6.52 3.11
N LEU A 74 -2.71 -5.40 3.54
CA LEU A 74 -1.31 -5.10 3.24
C LEU A 74 -0.36 -6.22 3.71
N ALA A 75 -0.54 -6.71 4.94
CA ALA A 75 0.26 -7.80 5.49
C ALA A 75 0.11 -9.10 4.68
N THR A 76 -1.09 -9.40 4.19
CA THR A 76 -1.36 -10.55 3.29
C THR A 76 -0.58 -10.42 1.98
N VAL A 77 -0.48 -9.19 1.47
CA VAL A 77 0.32 -8.86 0.29
C VAL A 77 1.81 -8.66 0.65
N GLY A 78 2.24 -9.02 1.86
CA GLY A 78 3.64 -8.93 2.27
C GLY A 78 4.16 -7.50 2.41
N PHE A 79 3.28 -6.51 2.39
CA PHE A 79 3.62 -5.12 2.68
C PHE A 79 3.26 -4.82 4.13
N THR A 80 4.25 -4.42 4.93
CA THR A 80 3.96 -3.94 6.28
C THR A 80 4.06 -2.42 6.28
N ARG A 81 2.92 -1.78 6.52
CA ARG A 81 2.88 -0.36 6.77
C ARG A 81 3.42 -0.13 8.17
N GLN A 82 4.71 0.19 8.27
CA GLN A 82 5.37 0.49 9.54
C GLN A 82 4.65 1.68 10.17
N GLU A 83 3.83 1.43 11.18
CA GLU A 83 3.34 2.48 12.05
C GLU A 83 4.49 2.87 12.99
N GLY A 84 5.41 3.68 12.48
CA GLY A 84 6.62 4.09 13.20
C GLY A 84 6.87 5.59 13.00
N PRO A 85 7.34 6.30 14.04
CA PRO A 85 7.47 7.74 14.03
C PRO A 85 8.55 8.13 13.01
N ALA A 86 8.22 9.07 12.13
CA ALA A 86 9.16 9.91 11.39
C ALA A 86 10.57 9.31 11.22
N ARG A 87 10.73 8.35 10.32
CA ARG A 87 12.03 8.04 9.71
C ARG A 87 11.88 8.29 8.22
N SER A 88 12.76 8.96 7.51
CA SER A 88 13.92 9.78 7.84
C SER A 88 14.19 10.50 6.51
N ASN A 89 14.71 11.72 6.60
CA ASN A 89 15.31 12.49 5.53
C ASN A 89 15.68 11.66 4.28
N LYS A 90 15.01 11.98 3.17
CA LYS A 90 15.48 11.68 1.83
C LYS A 90 16.82 12.41 1.67
N ALA A 91 17.92 11.69 1.89
CA ALA A 91 19.24 12.16 1.51
C ALA A 91 19.26 12.33 0.00
N ARG A 92 19.30 13.57 -0.47
CA ARG A 92 19.89 13.95 -1.75
C ARG A 92 20.38 15.38 -1.69
#